data_AF-A0A0C3NRS4-F1
#
_entry.id   AF-A0A0C3NRS4-F1
#
_cell.length_a   1.000
_cell.length_b   1.000
_cell.length_c   1.000
_cell.angle_alpha   90.00
_cell.angle_beta   90.00
_cell.angle_gamma   90.00
#
_symmetry.space_group_name_H-M   'P 1'
#
loop_
_entity.id
_entity.type
_entity.pdbx_description
1 polymer ?
#
loop_
_entity_poly.entity_id
_entity_poly.type
_entity_poly.pdbx_seq_one_letter_code
_entity_poly.pdbx_strand_id
1 'polypeptide(L)' 'MITHVQLLITPAYAFTDYCAQAQTLEHCMVNIGMPPSGQLTPFNAYVALSCSCSHEMIWLLRGFNVQLFTQHPSEFVKGG' A
#
# COMPACT_ATOMS: atom_id res chain seq x y z
N MET A 1 28.64 -22.51 0.75
CA MET A 1 27.69 -22.13 -0.30
C MET A 1 26.34 -22.72 0.07
N ILE A 2 25.34 -21.88 0.36
CA ILE A 2 24.00 -22.36 0.75
C ILE A 2 23.10 -22.16 -0.47
N THR A 3 22.44 -23.23 -0.90
CA THR A 3 21.46 -23.22 -1.99
C THR A 3 20.06 -23.47 -1.43
N HIS A 4 19.07 -22.75 -1.97
CA HIS A 4 17.68 -22.84 -1.54
C HIS A 4 16.85 -23.40 -2.69
N VAL A 5 16.20 -24.54 -2.46
CA VAL A 5 15.34 -25.19 -3.45
C VAL A 5 13.91 -25.11 -2.95
N GLN A 6 13.08 -24.36 -3.66
CA GLN A 6 11.67 -24.14 -3.35
C GLN A 6 10.84 -24.09 -4.63
N LEU A 7 9.55 -24.41 -4.52
CA LEU A 7 8.60 -24.22 -5.60
C LEU A 7 8.39 -22.72 -5.83
N LEU A 8 8.32 -22.30 -7.10
CA LEU A 8 8.04 -20.91 -7.50
C LEU A 8 6.53 -20.63 -7.40
N ILE A 9 5.96 -20.79 -6.21
CA ILE A 9 4.55 -20.56 -5.92
C ILE A 9 4.46 -19.78 -4.61
N THR A 10 3.86 -18.59 -4.68
CA THR A 10 3.62 -17.72 -3.52
C THR A 10 2.11 -17.65 -3.28
N PRO A 11 1.62 -17.79 -2.03
CA PRO A 11 0.21 -17.56 -1.72
C PRO A 11 -0.17 -16.13 -2.11
N ALA A 12 -1.27 -16.00 -2.86
CA ALA A 12 -1.63 -14.75 -3.53
C ALA A 12 -2.90 -14.07 -3.00
N TYR A 13 -3.42 -14.55 -1.88
CA TYR A 13 -4.66 -14.02 -1.31
C TYR A 13 -4.44 -12.64 -0.64
N ALA A 14 -3.29 -12.44 -0.01
CA ALA A 14 -2.93 -11.17 0.62
C ALA A 14 -1.45 -10.88 0.34
N PHE A 15 -1.18 -9.65 -0.10
CA PHE A 15 0.16 -9.18 -0.41
C PHE A 15 0.44 -7.87 0.32
N THR A 16 1.71 -7.61 0.59
CA THR A 16 2.17 -6.27 0.96
C THR A 16 2.13 -5.35 -0.26
N ASP A 17 2.11 -4.05 -0.02
CA ASP A 17 2.14 -3.00 -1.04
C ASP A 17 3.30 -3.21 -2.04
N TYR A 18 4.47 -3.62 -1.55
CA TYR A 18 5.62 -3.93 -2.40
C TYR A 18 5.38 -5.09 -3.37
N CYS A 19 4.72 -6.16 -2.92
CA CYS A 19 4.43 -7.32 -3.78
C CYS A 19 3.31 -7.06 -4.78
N ALA A 20 2.38 -6.17 -4.45
CA ALA A 20 1.30 -5.73 -5.35
C ALA A 20 1.72 -4.57 -6.27
N GLN A 21 2.92 -4.00 -6.08
CA GLN A 21 3.40 -2.87 -6.87
C GLN A 21 3.38 -3.21 -8.36
N ALA A 22 2.88 -2.29 -9.18
CA ALA A 22 2.71 -2.44 -10.63
C ALA A 22 1.72 -3.54 -11.08
N GLN A 23 0.89 -4.05 -10.17
CA GLN A 23 -0.24 -4.89 -10.52
C GLN A 23 -1.54 -4.08 -10.50
N THR A 24 -2.40 -4.35 -11.48
CA THR A 24 -3.76 -3.86 -11.51
C THR A 24 -4.70 -4.99 -11.09
N LEU A 25 -5.42 -4.80 -9.98
CA LEU A 25 -6.38 -5.74 -9.42
C LEU A 25 -7.80 -5.23 -9.69
N GLU A 26 -8.65 -6.07 -10.26
CA GLU A 26 -10.04 -5.70 -10.55
C GLU A 26 -10.87 -5.45 -9.30
N HIS A 27 -10.60 -6.14 -8.20
CA HIS A 27 -11.23 -5.92 -6.90
C HIS A 27 -10.17 -6.07 -5.82
N CYS A 28 -9.98 -5.07 -4.97
CA CYS A 28 -8.98 -5.13 -3.91
C CYS A 28 -9.48 -4.60 -2.56
N MET A 29 -9.03 -5.26 -1.49
CA MET A 29 -9.20 -4.80 -0.12
C MET A 29 -7.86 -4.26 0.37
N VAL A 30 -7.80 -2.99 0.72
CA VAL A 30 -6.58 -2.32 1.12
C VAL A 30 -6.60 -2.01 2.61
N ASN A 31 -5.57 -2.46 3.32
CA ASN A 31 -5.37 -2.16 4.74
C ASN A 31 -4.36 -1.01 4.89
N ILE A 32 -4.86 0.20 5.16
CA ILE A 32 -4.06 1.42 5.41
C ILE A 32 -3.94 1.68 6.94
N GLY A 33 -3.97 0.61 7.74
CA GLY A 33 -3.71 0.71 9.18
C GLY A 33 -2.22 0.88 9.49
N MET A 34 -1.92 1.34 10.71
CA MET A 34 -0.55 1.30 11.23
C MET A 34 -0.02 -0.16 11.19
N PRO A 35 1.10 -0.43 10.50
CA PRO A 35 1.67 -1.77 10.44
C PRO A 35 2.24 -2.18 11.82
N PRO A 36 2.32 -3.49 12.14
CA PRO A 36 2.90 -3.97 13.38
C PRO A 36 4.40 -3.65 13.52
N SER A 37 5.08 -3.37 12.40
CA SER A 37 6.46 -2.93 12.33
C SER A 37 6.63 -1.89 11.21
N GLY A 38 7.40 -0.83 11.46
CA GLY A 38 7.64 0.24 10.50
C GLY A 38 6.66 1.41 10.64
N GLN A 39 6.52 2.19 9.57
CA GLN A 39 5.64 3.35 9.50
C GLN A 39 4.79 3.26 8.23
N LEU A 40 3.54 3.68 8.34
CA LEU A 40 2.72 3.88 7.16
C LEU A 40 3.11 5.22 6.51
N THR A 41 3.74 5.15 5.35
CA THR A 41 4.13 6.35 4.59
C THR A 41 3.08 6.73 3.56
N PRO A 42 3.00 8.01 3.14
CA PRO A 42 2.14 8.41 2.02
C PRO A 42 2.44 7.63 0.74
N PHE A 43 3.71 7.28 0.51
CA PHE A 43 4.14 6.50 -0.66
C PHE A 43 3.58 5.07 -0.64
N ASN A 44 3.75 4.33 0.46
CA ASN A 44 3.26 2.95 0.54
C ASN A 44 1.73 2.89 0.47
N ALA A 45 1.05 3.87 1.09
CA ALA A 45 -0.40 4.00 0.99
C ALA A 45 -0.83 4.33 -0.45
N TYR A 46 -0.11 5.21 -1.15
CA TYR A 46 -0.37 5.49 -2.57
C TYR A 46 -0.21 4.24 -3.43
N VAL A 47 0.88 3.48 -3.26
CA VAL A 47 1.11 2.24 -4.01
C VAL A 47 -0.06 1.28 -3.81
N ALA A 48 -0.48 1.05 -2.57
CA ALA A 48 -1.58 0.15 -2.26
C ALA A 48 -2.94 0.60 -2.86
N LEU A 49 -3.22 1.91 -2.88
CA LEU A 49 -4.43 2.47 -3.51
C LEU A 49 -4.40 2.39 -5.04
N SER A 50 -3.22 2.61 -5.62
CA SER A 50 -3.01 2.64 -7.07
C SER A 50 -3.19 1.30 -7.78
N CYS A 51 -3.25 0.19 -7.02
CA CYS A 51 -3.51 -1.13 -7.56
C CYS A 51 -4.96 -1.34 -8.06
N SER A 52 -5.91 -0.47 -7.69
CA SER A 52 -7.30 -0.58 -8.13
C SER A 52 -7.56 0.14 -9.46
N CYS A 53 -8.44 -0.41 -10.29
CA CYS A 53 -8.89 0.26 -11.53
C CYS A 53 -9.87 1.43 -11.28
N SER A 54 -10.66 1.35 -10.21
CA SER A 54 -11.77 2.26 -9.94
C SER A 54 -12.08 2.33 -8.45
N HIS A 55 -12.68 3.43 -8.02
CA HIS A 55 -13.12 3.63 -6.63
C HIS A 55 -14.19 2.63 -6.19
N GLU A 56 -15.03 2.12 -7.11
CA GLU A 56 -16.04 1.10 -6.80
C GLU A 56 -15.42 -0.28 -6.51
N MET A 57 -14.17 -0.47 -6.94
CA MET A 57 -13.45 -1.73 -6.88
C MET A 57 -12.49 -1.84 -5.68
N ILE A 58 -12.39 -0.78 -4.87
CA ILE A 58 -11.48 -0.71 -3.74
C ILE A 58 -12.23 -0.57 -2.42
N TRP A 59 -11.84 -1.38 -1.44
CA TRP A 59 -12.42 -1.37 -0.11
C TRP A 59 -11.34 -1.12 0.94
N LEU A 60 -11.49 -0.06 1.74
CA LEU A 60 -10.59 0.22 2.86
C LEU A 60 -11.02 -0.58 4.09
N LEU A 61 -10.13 -1.42 4.61
CA LEU A 61 -10.41 -2.29 5.77
C LEU A 61 -10.47 -1.53 7.10
N ARG A 62 -9.98 -0.29 7.16
CA ARG A 62 -9.93 0.55 8.36
C ARG A 62 -10.20 2.00 7.98
N GLY A 63 -10.52 2.83 8.98
CA GLY A 63 -10.67 4.27 8.80
C GLY A 63 -9.42 4.91 8.20
N PHE A 64 -9.63 5.88 7.31
CA PHE A 64 -8.58 6.60 6.61
C PHE A 64 -8.12 7.83 7.42
N ASN A 65 -6.81 7.94 7.68
CA ASN A 65 -6.25 9.16 8.26
C ASN A 65 -5.96 10.17 7.14
N VAL A 66 -6.80 11.20 7.02
CA VAL A 66 -6.66 12.26 6.01
C VAL A 66 -5.30 12.97 6.09
N GLN A 67 -4.74 13.10 7.30
CA GLN A 67 -3.44 13.74 7.49
C GLN A 67 -2.30 13.02 6.77
N LEU A 68 -2.46 11.74 6.45
CA LEU A 68 -1.48 10.94 5.71
C LEU A 68 -1.16 11.53 4.33
N PHE A 69 -2.12 12.19 3.67
CA PHE A 69 -1.93 12.78 2.34
C PHE A 69 -2.01 14.30 2.32
N THR A 70 -2.48 14.93 3.39
CA THR A 70 -2.58 16.39 3.47
C THR A 70 -1.43 17.04 4.23
N GLN A 71 -0.66 16.28 5.00
CA GLN A 71 0.50 16.81 5.71
C GLN A 71 1.70 16.85 4.75
N HIS A 72 2.14 18.05 4.41
CA HIS A 72 3.29 18.24 3.55
C HIS A 72 4.54 17.66 4.24
N PRO A 73 5.39 16.86 3.54
CA PRO A 73 6.57 16.24 4.14
C PRO A 73 7.66 17.24 4.53
N SER A 74 7.55 18.51 4.12
CA SER A 74 8.43 19.59 4.57
C SER A 74 7.64 20.72 5.23
N GLU A 75 8.13 21.17 6.39
CA GLU A 75 7.65 22.38 7.09
C GLU A 75 7.99 23.68 6.32
N PHE A 76 8.75 23.59 5.21
CA PHE A 76 9.43 24.71 4.55
C PHE A 76 8.70 25.32 3.35
N VAL A 77 7.55 24.80 2.94
CA VAL A 77 6.74 25.41 1.87
C VAL A 77 5.37 25.77 2.43
N LYS A 78 5.35 26.79 3.29
CA LYS A 78 4.16 27.60 3.58
C LYS A 78 4.30 28.92 2.83
N GLY A 79 3.65 29.04 1.68
CA GLY A 79 3.46 30.33 1.02
C GLY A 79 3.82 30.34 -0.46
N GLY A 80 2.78 30.52 -1.26
CA GLY A 80 2.77 30.94 -2.66
C GLY A 80 1.36 31.36 -2.97
#